data_AF-G1PK66-F1
#
_entry.id   AF-G1PK66-F1
#
_cell.length_a   1.000
_cell.length_b   1.000
_cell.length_c   1.000
_cell.angle_alpha   90.00
_cell.angle_beta   90.00
_cell.angle_gamma   90.00
#
_symmetry.space_group_name_H-M   'P 1'
#
loop_
_entity.id
_entity.type
_entity.pdbx_description
1 polymer ?
#
loop_
_entity_poly.entity_id
_entity_poly.type
_entity_poly.pdbx_seq_one_letter_code
_entity_poly.pdbx_strand_id
1 'polypeptide(L)'
;MNVTSLFSFTSPAVKRLLGWKQGDEEEKWAEKAVDALVKKLKKKKGAMEELEKALSCPGQPSNCVTIPRSLDGRLQVSHRKGLPHVIYCRVWRWPDLQSHHELKPLECCEFPFGSKQKEVCINPYHYKRVESPVLPPVLVPRHSEYNPQHSLLAQFRNLGQNEPHMPLNATFPDSFQQPNSHPFPHSPNSSYPNSPGSSSSTYPHSPTSSDPGSPFQMPADTPPPAYLPPEDPMTQDGSQPMDTNMMAPSLPPEINRGDVQAVAYEEPKHWCSIVYYELNNRVGEAFHASSTSVLVDGFTDPSNNKNRFCLGLLSNVNRNSTIENTRRHIGKGVHLYYVGGEVYAECLSDSSIFVQSRNCNYHHGFHPTTVCKIPSGCSLKIFNNQEFAQLLAQSVNHGFETVYELTKMCTIRMSFVKGWGAEYHRQDVTSTPCWIEIHLHGPLQWLDKVLTQMGSPHNPISSVS
;
A
#
# COMPACT_ATOMS: atom_id res chain seq x y z
N MET A 1 -1.55 -53.85 -12.01
CA MET A 1 -1.30 -52.41 -11.78
C MET A 1 -2.44 -51.63 -12.43
N ASN A 2 -3.00 -50.61 -11.78
CA ASN A 2 -4.21 -49.94 -12.28
C ASN A 2 -3.86 -48.62 -12.99
N VAL A 3 -4.07 -48.56 -14.32
CA VAL A 3 -3.57 -47.48 -15.20
C VAL A 3 -4.63 -46.40 -15.43
N THR A 4 -5.01 -45.69 -14.36
CA THR A 4 -6.16 -44.77 -14.34
C THR A 4 -5.85 -43.35 -13.84
N SER A 5 -4.57 -42.93 -13.83
CA SER A 5 -4.15 -41.62 -13.26
C SER A 5 -2.98 -40.94 -14.01
N LEU A 6 -3.11 -40.71 -15.33
CA LEU A 6 -2.10 -39.97 -16.12
C LEU A 6 -2.62 -38.82 -17.01
N PHE A 7 -3.93 -38.55 -17.04
CA PHE A 7 -4.49 -37.44 -17.84
C PHE A 7 -5.41 -36.53 -17.01
N SER A 8 -4.85 -35.43 -16.48
CA SER A 8 -5.65 -34.29 -16.03
C SER A 8 -6.25 -33.60 -17.26
N PHE A 9 -7.53 -33.84 -17.55
CA PHE A 9 -8.28 -33.23 -18.65
C PHE A 9 -8.62 -31.76 -18.37
N THR A 10 -7.60 -30.89 -18.30
CA THR A 10 -7.78 -29.44 -18.37
C THR A 10 -8.40 -29.07 -19.71
N SER A 11 -9.51 -28.31 -19.67
CA SER A 11 -10.23 -27.88 -20.87
C SER A 11 -9.31 -27.05 -21.78
N PRO A 12 -9.41 -27.15 -23.12
CA PRO A 12 -8.53 -26.39 -24.03
C PRO A 12 -8.48 -24.88 -23.77
N ALA A 13 -9.61 -24.27 -23.38
CA ALA A 13 -9.67 -22.86 -22.97
C ALA A 13 -8.90 -22.58 -21.67
N VAL A 14 -8.87 -23.52 -20.71
CA VAL A 14 -8.07 -23.39 -19.48
C VAL A 14 -6.58 -23.47 -19.82
N LYS A 15 -6.17 -24.41 -20.68
CA LYS A 15 -4.78 -24.50 -21.17
C LYS A 15 -4.36 -23.21 -21.91
N ARG A 16 -5.22 -22.66 -22.76
CA ARG A 16 -4.96 -21.41 -23.48
C ARG A 16 -4.81 -20.22 -22.54
N LEU A 17 -5.76 -20.04 -21.61
CA LEU A 17 -5.74 -18.95 -20.63
C LEU A 17 -4.58 -19.04 -19.63
N LEU A 18 -4.07 -20.25 -19.35
CA LEU A 18 -2.83 -20.44 -18.57
C LEU A 18 -1.55 -20.09 -19.37
N GLY A 19 -1.60 -20.04 -20.70
CA GLY A 19 -0.47 -19.63 -21.55
C GLY A 19 -0.05 -18.17 -21.38
N TRP A 20 -0.90 -17.33 -20.76
CA TRP A 20 -0.57 -15.96 -20.35
C TRP A 20 -0.24 -15.82 -18.85
N LYS A 21 -0.18 -16.93 -18.09
CA LYS A 21 0.12 -16.91 -16.64
C LYS A 21 1.49 -16.27 -16.41
N GLN A 22 1.58 -15.42 -15.39
CA GLN A 22 2.83 -14.80 -14.97
C GLN A 22 3.43 -15.54 -13.77
N GLY A 23 4.76 -15.72 -13.78
CA GLY A 23 5.52 -16.49 -12.78
C GLY A 23 5.17 -17.97 -12.76
N ASP A 24 6.04 -18.82 -12.21
CA ASP A 24 5.81 -20.28 -12.17
C ASP A 24 5.10 -20.75 -10.90
N GLU A 25 5.25 -20.01 -9.80
CA GLU A 25 4.67 -20.36 -8.50
C GLU A 25 3.14 -20.59 -8.53
N GLU A 26 2.68 -21.40 -7.59
CA GLU A 26 1.26 -21.68 -7.34
C GLU A 26 0.44 -22.19 -8.54
N GLU A 27 1.07 -22.84 -9.53
CA GLU A 27 0.44 -23.35 -10.76
C GLU A 27 -0.90 -24.08 -10.53
N LYS A 28 -0.93 -25.08 -9.62
CA LYS A 28 -2.14 -25.85 -9.25
C LYS A 28 -3.25 -25.02 -8.61
N TRP A 29 -2.96 -23.80 -8.15
CA TRP A 29 -3.96 -22.83 -7.71
C TRP A 29 -4.44 -21.95 -8.86
N ALA A 30 -3.53 -21.49 -9.73
CA ALA A 30 -3.86 -20.75 -10.94
C ALA A 30 -4.75 -21.57 -11.90
N GLU A 31 -4.43 -22.84 -12.11
CA GLU A 31 -5.24 -23.81 -12.87
C GLU A 31 -6.70 -23.83 -12.37
N LYS A 32 -6.89 -23.95 -11.05
CA LYS A 32 -8.22 -23.92 -10.41
C LYS A 32 -8.90 -22.56 -10.50
N ALA A 33 -8.14 -21.45 -10.44
CA ALA A 33 -8.69 -20.11 -10.60
C ALA A 33 -9.22 -19.87 -12.02
N VAL A 34 -8.48 -20.33 -13.04
CA VAL A 34 -8.84 -20.22 -14.46
C VAL A 34 -9.98 -21.17 -14.82
N ASP A 35 -9.99 -22.43 -14.36
CA ASP A 35 -11.12 -23.34 -14.53
C ASP A 35 -12.42 -22.79 -13.90
N ALA A 36 -12.34 -22.26 -12.68
CA ALA A 36 -13.47 -21.59 -12.02
C ALA A 36 -13.96 -20.34 -12.78
N LEU A 37 -13.08 -19.65 -13.51
CA LEU A 37 -13.45 -18.54 -14.38
C LEU A 37 -14.11 -19.00 -15.68
N VAL A 38 -13.52 -19.98 -16.38
CA VAL A 38 -14.06 -20.52 -17.65
C VAL A 38 -15.49 -21.05 -17.45
N LYS A 39 -15.77 -21.67 -16.30
CA LYS A 39 -17.12 -22.11 -15.89
C LYS A 39 -18.11 -20.97 -15.63
N LYS A 40 -17.65 -19.74 -15.39
CA LYS A 40 -18.46 -18.52 -15.29
C LYS A 40 -18.61 -17.82 -16.64
N LEU A 41 -17.51 -17.59 -17.37
CA LEU A 41 -17.52 -16.88 -18.66
C LEU A 41 -18.29 -17.63 -19.74
N LYS A 42 -18.32 -18.97 -19.72
CA LYS A 42 -19.20 -19.80 -20.57
C LYS A 42 -20.71 -19.49 -20.42
N LYS A 43 -21.12 -18.69 -19.43
CA LYS A 43 -22.51 -18.21 -19.27
C LYS A 43 -22.78 -16.84 -19.89
N LYS A 44 -21.75 -16.11 -20.35
CA LYS A 44 -21.85 -14.77 -20.97
C LYS A 44 -21.17 -14.82 -22.35
N LYS A 45 -21.97 -14.95 -23.41
CA LYS A 45 -21.51 -15.04 -24.81
C LYS A 45 -20.55 -13.87 -25.14
N GLY A 46 -19.41 -14.16 -25.76
CA GLY A 46 -18.39 -13.16 -26.10
C GLY A 46 -17.39 -12.82 -24.98
N ALA A 47 -17.70 -13.12 -23.71
CA ALA A 47 -16.84 -12.75 -22.58
C ALA A 47 -15.59 -13.63 -22.42
N MET A 48 -15.53 -14.77 -23.12
CA MET A 48 -14.35 -15.63 -23.18
C MET A 48 -13.38 -15.11 -24.24
N GLU A 49 -13.94 -14.72 -25.39
CA GLU A 49 -13.27 -14.16 -26.55
C GLU A 49 -12.69 -12.76 -26.27
N GLU A 50 -13.43 -11.89 -25.57
CA GLU A 50 -12.92 -10.61 -25.07
C GLU A 50 -11.77 -10.77 -24.07
N LEU A 51 -11.77 -11.82 -23.25
CA LEU A 51 -10.64 -12.10 -22.34
C LEU A 51 -9.41 -12.54 -23.10
N GLU A 52 -9.55 -13.45 -24.06
CA GLU A 52 -8.43 -13.90 -24.88
C GLU A 52 -7.87 -12.75 -25.75
N LYS A 53 -8.73 -11.86 -26.26
CA LYS A 53 -8.34 -10.60 -26.93
C LYS A 53 -7.58 -9.65 -25.99
N ALA A 54 -8.08 -9.43 -24.78
CA ALA A 54 -7.40 -8.56 -23.80
C ALA A 54 -6.04 -9.11 -23.37
N LEU A 55 -5.91 -10.44 -23.24
CA LEU A 55 -4.64 -11.10 -22.90
C LEU A 55 -3.65 -11.16 -24.07
N SER A 56 -4.14 -11.30 -25.32
CA SER A 56 -3.29 -11.32 -26.52
C SER A 56 -2.87 -9.93 -27.02
N CYS A 57 -3.58 -8.86 -26.63
CA CYS A 57 -3.25 -7.47 -26.99
C CYS A 57 -3.05 -6.57 -25.76
N PRO A 58 -1.98 -6.76 -24.97
CA PRO A 58 -1.69 -5.93 -23.79
C PRO A 58 -1.66 -4.44 -24.11
N GLY A 59 -2.30 -3.64 -23.24
CA GLY A 59 -2.31 -2.17 -23.36
C GLY A 59 -3.25 -1.59 -24.43
N GLN A 60 -3.90 -2.41 -25.27
CA GLN A 60 -4.92 -1.91 -26.19
C GLN A 60 -6.29 -1.73 -25.50
N PRO A 61 -7.13 -0.79 -25.97
CA PRO A 61 -8.52 -0.68 -25.54
C PRO A 61 -9.28 -2.00 -25.71
N SER A 62 -9.90 -2.46 -24.63
CA SER A 62 -10.63 -3.73 -24.54
C SER A 62 -11.86 -3.58 -23.65
N ASN A 63 -12.88 -4.42 -23.84
CA ASN A 63 -14.12 -4.33 -23.08
C ASN A 63 -13.97 -4.88 -21.66
N CYS A 64 -14.93 -4.55 -20.77
CA CYS A 64 -14.98 -5.13 -19.43
C CYS A 64 -15.36 -6.62 -19.49
N VAL A 65 -14.38 -7.50 -19.26
CA VAL A 65 -14.66 -8.92 -18.96
C VAL A 65 -15.14 -9.02 -17.52
N THR A 66 -16.37 -9.47 -17.29
CA THR A 66 -17.00 -9.45 -15.96
C THR A 66 -17.41 -10.82 -15.44
N ILE A 67 -17.57 -10.92 -14.12
CA ILE A 67 -18.32 -12.01 -13.47
C ILE A 67 -19.33 -11.47 -12.45
N PRO A 68 -20.40 -12.24 -12.11
CA PRO A 68 -21.31 -11.90 -11.03
C PRO A 68 -20.62 -11.81 -9.66
N ARG A 69 -20.96 -10.77 -8.90
CA ARG A 69 -20.51 -10.52 -7.53
C ARG A 69 -21.16 -11.51 -6.54
N SER A 70 -20.40 -12.02 -5.58
CA SER A 70 -20.95 -12.79 -4.44
C SER A 70 -21.46 -11.86 -3.33
N LEU A 71 -22.25 -12.39 -2.40
CA LEU A 71 -22.77 -11.64 -1.24
C LEU A 71 -21.63 -11.05 -0.36
N ASP A 72 -20.52 -11.77 -0.20
CA ASP A 72 -19.33 -11.32 0.53
C ASP A 72 -18.28 -10.60 -0.35
N GLY A 73 -18.57 -10.43 -1.66
CA GLY A 73 -17.64 -9.91 -2.67
C GLY A 73 -16.42 -10.79 -2.96
N ARG A 74 -16.26 -11.95 -2.30
CA ARG A 74 -15.09 -12.83 -2.39
C ARG A 74 -15.38 -14.06 -3.26
N LEU A 75 -14.45 -14.38 -4.16
CA LEU A 75 -14.42 -15.65 -4.88
C LEU A 75 -13.60 -16.67 -4.07
N GLN A 76 -14.11 -17.89 -3.96
CA GLN A 76 -13.37 -19.02 -3.41
C GLN A 76 -12.71 -19.83 -4.53
N VAL A 77 -11.41 -20.11 -4.38
CA VAL A 77 -10.61 -20.97 -5.25
C VAL A 77 -9.92 -22.01 -4.37
N SER A 78 -10.35 -23.27 -4.49
CA SER A 78 -9.97 -24.37 -3.58
C SER A 78 -10.23 -23.98 -2.11
N HIS A 79 -9.18 -23.83 -1.30
CA HIS A 79 -9.26 -23.50 0.14
C HIS A 79 -9.02 -22.01 0.43
N ARG A 80 -8.80 -21.17 -0.59
CA ARG A 80 -8.55 -19.73 -0.44
C ARG A 80 -9.75 -18.91 -0.87
N LYS A 81 -10.07 -17.84 -0.14
CA LYS A 81 -11.00 -16.78 -0.56
C LYS A 81 -10.22 -15.51 -0.88
N GLY A 82 -10.54 -14.85 -1.99
CA GLY A 82 -9.93 -13.58 -2.40
C GLY A 82 -10.89 -12.74 -3.25
N LEU A 83 -10.53 -11.50 -3.60
CA LEU A 83 -11.36 -10.67 -4.46
C LEU A 83 -11.13 -11.04 -5.94
N PRO A 84 -12.18 -11.09 -6.80
CA PRO A 84 -12.04 -11.56 -8.18
C PRO A 84 -10.96 -10.84 -8.98
N HIS A 85 -11.00 -9.50 -9.00
CA HIS A 85 -10.04 -8.68 -9.73
C HIS A 85 -8.59 -8.91 -9.27
N VAL A 86 -8.35 -9.02 -7.96
CA VAL A 86 -7.02 -9.36 -7.40
C VAL A 86 -6.56 -10.75 -7.86
N ILE A 87 -7.42 -11.76 -7.77
CA ILE A 87 -7.10 -13.14 -8.20
C ILE A 87 -6.63 -13.16 -9.66
N TYR A 88 -7.36 -12.48 -10.56
CA TYR A 88 -7.08 -12.53 -11.98
C TYR A 88 -5.97 -11.57 -12.44
N CYS A 89 -5.81 -10.41 -11.78
CA CYS A 89 -4.61 -9.57 -11.95
C CYS A 89 -3.33 -10.28 -11.47
N ARG A 90 -3.42 -11.07 -10.39
CA ARG A 90 -2.30 -11.86 -9.88
C ARG A 90 -1.89 -13.00 -10.82
N VAL A 91 -2.86 -13.67 -11.44
CA VAL A 91 -2.58 -14.75 -12.42
C VAL A 91 -1.92 -14.23 -13.70
N TRP A 92 -2.30 -13.05 -14.21
CA TRP A 92 -1.91 -12.58 -15.56
C TRP A 92 -1.01 -11.34 -15.63
N ARG A 93 -0.71 -10.65 -14.53
CA ARG A 93 0.16 -9.46 -14.56
C ARG A 93 1.14 -9.34 -13.40
N TRP A 94 0.72 -9.62 -12.17
CA TRP A 94 1.52 -9.35 -10.96
C TRP A 94 1.47 -10.53 -9.98
N PRO A 95 2.31 -11.57 -10.15
CA PRO A 95 2.28 -12.79 -9.32
C PRO A 95 2.53 -12.54 -7.83
N ASP A 96 3.24 -11.46 -7.54
CA ASP A 96 3.62 -10.93 -6.24
C ASP A 96 2.55 -10.04 -5.58
N LEU A 97 1.45 -9.73 -6.28
CA LEU A 97 0.34 -8.91 -5.78
C LEU A 97 -0.28 -9.52 -4.52
N GLN A 98 -0.25 -8.77 -3.41
CA GLN A 98 -0.62 -9.25 -2.08
C GLN A 98 -2.00 -8.74 -1.65
N SER A 99 -2.35 -7.51 -2.06
CA SER A 99 -3.56 -6.82 -1.62
C SER A 99 -4.30 -6.09 -2.73
N HIS A 100 -5.55 -5.73 -2.46
CA HIS A 100 -6.40 -5.01 -3.39
C HIS A 100 -6.11 -3.50 -3.44
N HIS A 101 -5.53 -2.92 -2.38
CA HIS A 101 -5.14 -1.51 -2.35
C HIS A 101 -3.98 -1.20 -3.33
N GLU A 102 -3.21 -2.22 -3.71
CA GLU A 102 -2.21 -2.15 -4.77
C GLU A 102 -2.81 -1.99 -6.17
N LEU A 103 -4.14 -2.10 -6.35
CA LEU A 103 -4.81 -1.93 -7.64
C LEU A 103 -5.70 -0.68 -7.64
N LYS A 104 -5.48 0.20 -8.63
CA LYS A 104 -6.44 1.25 -8.99
C LYS A 104 -7.09 0.90 -10.33
N PRO A 105 -8.44 0.97 -10.47
CA PRO A 105 -9.08 0.80 -11.76
C PRO A 105 -8.67 1.92 -12.72
N LEU A 106 -8.74 1.64 -14.02
CA LEU A 106 -8.67 2.67 -15.06
C LEU A 106 -10.04 3.30 -15.29
N GLU A 107 -10.07 4.52 -15.83
CA GLU A 107 -11.29 5.28 -16.13
C GLU A 107 -12.18 4.59 -17.18
N CYS A 108 -11.59 3.77 -18.06
CA CYS A 108 -12.32 2.93 -19.02
C CYS A 108 -12.96 1.66 -18.40
N CYS A 109 -12.82 1.43 -17.09
CA CYS A 109 -13.44 0.31 -16.41
C CYS A 109 -14.84 0.68 -15.93
N GLU A 110 -15.87 0.17 -16.61
CA GLU A 110 -17.29 0.39 -16.26
C GLU A 110 -17.73 -0.40 -15.01
N PHE A 111 -17.08 -1.54 -14.72
CA PHE A 111 -17.44 -2.46 -13.63
C PHE A 111 -16.34 -2.64 -12.57
N PRO A 112 -15.71 -1.57 -12.03
CA PRO A 112 -14.63 -1.69 -11.07
C PRO A 112 -15.18 -2.18 -9.72
N PHE A 113 -14.42 -3.01 -9.00
CA PHE A 113 -14.92 -3.67 -7.78
C PHE A 113 -15.47 -2.71 -6.72
N GLY A 114 -14.89 -1.50 -6.61
CA GLY A 114 -15.33 -0.45 -5.68
C GLY A 114 -16.74 0.11 -5.96
N SER A 115 -17.25 -0.01 -7.19
CA SER A 115 -18.57 0.52 -7.60
C SER A 115 -19.77 -0.22 -6.98
N LYS A 116 -19.54 -1.32 -6.26
CA LYS A 116 -20.57 -2.16 -5.59
C LYS A 116 -21.66 -2.73 -6.52
N GLN A 117 -21.44 -2.69 -7.85
CA GLN A 117 -22.34 -3.25 -8.87
C GLN A 117 -22.52 -4.77 -8.78
N LYS A 118 -23.57 -5.29 -9.46
CA LYS A 118 -23.89 -6.73 -9.54
C LYS A 118 -22.84 -7.55 -10.30
N GLU A 119 -22.13 -6.92 -11.23
CA GLU A 119 -20.99 -7.50 -11.95
C GLU A 119 -19.67 -6.86 -11.48
N VAL A 120 -18.56 -7.58 -11.64
CA VAL A 120 -17.21 -7.16 -11.29
C VAL A 120 -16.29 -7.46 -12.47
N CYS A 121 -15.56 -6.45 -12.95
CA CYS A 121 -14.53 -6.60 -13.99
C CYS A 121 -13.33 -7.40 -13.47
N ILE A 122 -12.87 -8.35 -14.28
CA ILE A 122 -11.69 -9.19 -14.07
C ILE A 122 -10.66 -9.09 -15.20
N ASN A 123 -10.90 -8.24 -16.21
CA ASN A 123 -9.90 -7.90 -17.23
C ASN A 123 -8.68 -7.27 -16.53
N PRO A 124 -7.48 -7.88 -16.56
CA PRO A 124 -6.34 -7.41 -15.78
C PRO A 124 -5.74 -6.11 -16.34
N TYR A 125 -6.08 -5.71 -17.57
CA TYR A 125 -5.67 -4.43 -18.16
C TYR A 125 -6.61 -3.27 -17.83
N HIS A 126 -7.75 -3.54 -17.17
CA HIS A 126 -8.64 -2.50 -16.63
C HIS A 126 -8.21 -1.97 -15.25
N TYR A 127 -7.02 -2.38 -14.80
CA TYR A 127 -6.38 -1.96 -13.56
C TYR A 127 -4.94 -1.53 -13.83
N LYS A 128 -4.45 -0.56 -13.06
CA LYS A 128 -3.02 -0.26 -12.90
C LYS A 128 -2.59 -0.59 -11.48
N ARG A 129 -1.34 -1.03 -11.31
CA ARG A 129 -0.76 -1.15 -9.98
C ARG A 129 -0.50 0.24 -9.40
N VAL A 130 -0.50 0.35 -8.08
CA VAL A 130 -0.02 1.54 -7.38
C VAL A 130 1.49 1.40 -7.23
N GLU A 131 2.23 2.24 -7.95
CA GLU A 131 3.69 2.31 -7.90
C GLU A 131 4.13 3.23 -6.73
N SER A 132 5.25 2.90 -6.09
CA SER A 132 5.88 3.78 -5.10
C SER A 132 6.62 4.92 -5.83
N PRO A 133 6.38 6.19 -5.46
CA PRO A 133 7.09 7.30 -6.08
C PRO A 133 8.56 7.28 -5.68
N VAL A 134 9.46 7.55 -6.63
CA VAL A 134 10.88 7.71 -6.34
C VAL A 134 11.07 8.92 -5.43
N LEU A 135 11.67 8.70 -4.26
CA LEU A 135 11.92 9.75 -3.28
C LEU A 135 13.27 10.43 -3.58
N PRO A 136 13.35 11.78 -3.56
CA PRO A 136 14.62 12.47 -3.78
C PRO A 136 15.59 12.21 -2.61
N PRO A 137 16.91 12.12 -2.85
CA PRO A 137 17.87 11.96 -1.78
C PRO A 137 17.92 13.20 -0.87
N VAL A 138 18.07 12.98 0.42
CA VAL A 138 18.31 14.05 1.41
C VAL A 138 19.75 14.52 1.28
N LEU A 139 19.97 15.83 1.23
CA LEU A 139 21.30 16.42 1.10
C LEU A 139 21.81 16.90 2.48
N VAL A 140 22.95 16.36 2.93
CA VAL A 140 23.55 16.65 4.24
C VAL A 140 24.82 17.49 4.08
N PRO A 141 24.86 18.75 4.57
CA PRO A 141 26.08 19.57 4.54
C PRO A 141 27.12 19.07 5.54
N ARG A 142 28.32 18.71 5.07
CA ARG A 142 29.42 18.22 5.92
C ARG A 142 29.95 19.28 6.89
N HIS A 143 29.80 20.55 6.55
CA HIS A 143 30.21 21.71 7.35
C HIS A 143 28.99 22.58 7.66
N SER A 144 28.22 22.16 8.67
CA SER A 144 27.04 22.89 9.13
C SER A 144 27.44 23.96 10.17
N GLU A 145 27.80 25.17 9.72
CA GLU A 145 27.86 26.33 10.62
C GLU A 145 26.43 26.63 11.11
N TYR A 146 26.15 26.26 12.37
CA TYR A 146 24.83 26.37 12.97
C TYR A 146 24.40 27.84 13.10
N ASN A 147 23.43 28.27 12.28
CA ASN A 147 22.83 29.59 12.39
C ASN A 147 21.63 29.55 13.38
N PRO A 148 21.76 30.07 14.62
CA PRO A 148 20.73 29.96 15.64
C PRO A 148 19.43 30.71 15.31
N GLN A 149 19.44 31.64 14.35
CA GLN A 149 18.29 32.50 14.05
C GLN A 149 17.18 31.81 13.24
N HIS A 150 17.46 30.66 12.61
CA HIS A 150 16.53 30.00 11.69
C HIS A 150 15.77 28.79 12.30
N SER A 151 15.81 28.61 13.62
CA SER A 151 15.36 27.35 14.23
C SER A 151 13.85 27.07 14.09
N LEU A 152 13.49 26.07 13.27
CA LEU A 152 12.13 25.49 13.19
C LEU A 152 11.62 24.91 14.52
N LEU A 153 12.46 24.76 15.55
CA LEU A 153 11.99 24.58 16.92
C LEU A 153 10.96 25.65 17.30
N ALA A 154 11.02 26.87 16.75
CA ALA A 154 9.97 27.87 16.93
C ALA A 154 8.58 27.35 16.52
N GLN A 155 8.42 26.66 15.38
CA GLN A 155 7.12 26.10 14.98
C GLN A 155 6.73 24.87 15.81
N PHE A 156 7.67 23.99 16.16
CA PHE A 156 7.41 22.84 17.02
C PHE A 156 7.22 23.17 18.52
N ARG A 157 7.51 24.41 18.95
CA ARG A 157 7.55 24.81 20.37
C ARG A 157 6.65 26.02 20.71
N ASN A 158 6.27 26.87 19.75
CA ASN A 158 5.41 28.04 19.99
C ASN A 158 3.94 27.72 20.33
N LEU A 159 3.48 26.49 20.11
CA LEU A 159 2.19 26.04 20.69
C LEU A 159 2.25 26.07 22.23
N GLY A 160 3.42 25.88 22.84
CA GLY A 160 3.61 25.75 24.28
C GLY A 160 3.49 27.02 25.15
N GLN A 161 2.93 28.13 24.65
CA GLN A 161 2.73 29.37 25.44
C GLN A 161 1.28 29.71 25.80
N ASN A 162 0.27 29.03 25.23
CA ASN A 162 -1.13 29.14 25.70
C ASN A 162 -2.01 27.90 25.37
N GLU A 163 -1.46 26.80 24.85
CA GLU A 163 -2.22 25.56 24.60
C GLU A 163 -2.66 24.86 25.91
N PRO A 164 -3.79 24.11 25.90
CA PRO A 164 -4.13 23.19 26.97
C PRO A 164 -3.07 22.07 27.09
N HIS A 165 -2.94 21.49 28.28
CA HIS A 165 -1.91 20.49 28.60
C HIS A 165 -1.97 19.21 27.71
N MET A 166 -3.10 18.96 27.05
CA MET A 166 -3.26 17.94 26.03
C MET A 166 -4.23 18.44 24.95
N PRO A 167 -3.95 18.24 23.65
CA PRO A 167 -4.83 18.69 22.56
C PRO A 167 -6.10 17.86 22.45
N LEU A 168 -7.12 18.42 21.80
CA LEU A 168 -8.34 17.71 21.42
C LEU A 168 -8.04 16.51 20.51
N ASN A 169 -8.97 15.56 20.51
CA ASN A 169 -8.89 14.36 19.68
C ASN A 169 -9.60 14.59 18.35
N ALA A 170 -9.25 13.78 17.36
CA ALA A 170 -9.90 13.79 16.05
C ALA A 170 -10.76 12.53 15.88
N THR A 171 -11.91 12.63 15.21
CA THR A 171 -12.68 11.46 14.75
C THR A 171 -12.72 11.47 13.23
N PHE A 172 -12.27 10.36 12.62
CA PHE A 172 -12.35 10.18 11.18
C PHE A 172 -13.75 9.68 10.78
N PRO A 173 -14.40 10.21 9.73
CA PRO A 173 -13.90 11.24 8.80
C PRO A 173 -14.23 12.69 9.23
N ASP A 174 -15.03 12.90 10.27
CA ASP A 174 -15.66 14.18 10.58
C ASP A 174 -14.66 15.33 10.83
N SER A 175 -13.62 15.10 11.63
CA SER A 175 -12.56 16.07 11.92
C SER A 175 -11.59 16.30 10.75
N PHE A 176 -11.70 15.54 9.66
CA PHE A 176 -10.75 15.52 8.54
C PHE A 176 -11.29 16.26 7.31
N GLN A 177 -12.46 16.89 7.42
CA GLN A 177 -13.03 17.73 6.37
C GLN A 177 -12.30 19.09 6.34
N GLN A 178 -11.51 19.35 5.29
CA GLN A 178 -10.94 20.68 5.09
C GLN A 178 -12.04 21.72 4.83
N PRO A 179 -11.92 22.95 5.35
CA PRO A 179 -12.88 24.03 5.13
C PRO A 179 -12.71 24.61 3.71
N ASN A 180 -13.22 23.93 2.69
CA ASN A 180 -13.16 24.38 1.30
C ASN A 180 -14.51 24.36 0.58
N SER A 181 -15.54 24.89 1.24
CA SER A 181 -16.71 25.54 0.60
C SER A 181 -17.41 26.43 1.63
N HIS A 182 -17.88 27.61 1.23
CA HIS A 182 -18.61 28.53 2.12
C HIS A 182 -20.07 28.07 2.29
N PRO A 183 -20.57 27.80 3.52
CA PRO A 183 -21.98 27.59 3.77
C PRO A 183 -22.68 28.95 3.99
N PHE A 184 -23.72 29.25 3.20
CA PHE A 184 -24.67 30.30 3.55
C PHE A 184 -25.51 29.85 4.77
N PRO A 185 -25.84 30.75 5.72
CA PRO A 185 -26.47 30.34 6.99
C PRO A 185 -28.01 30.24 6.88
N HIS A 186 -28.57 29.04 7.05
CA HIS A 186 -30.00 28.87 7.34
C HIS A 186 -30.29 27.79 8.40
N SER A 187 -31.43 27.98 9.07
CA SER A 187 -31.78 27.54 10.43
C SER A 187 -32.26 26.07 10.56
N PRO A 188 -32.40 25.52 11.79
CA PRO A 188 -32.52 24.06 11.99
C PRO A 188 -33.94 23.52 12.16
N ASN A 189 -34.18 22.30 11.64
CA ASN A 189 -35.21 21.31 11.99
C ASN A 189 -35.07 20.11 11.02
N SER A 190 -35.53 18.87 11.27
CA SER A 190 -35.91 18.15 12.51
C SER A 190 -35.99 16.63 12.20
N SER A 191 -35.96 15.79 13.22
CA SER A 191 -36.45 14.38 13.27
C SER A 191 -36.14 13.36 12.15
N TYR A 192 -35.38 12.33 12.52
CA TYR A 192 -35.46 10.95 11.99
C TYR A 192 -36.81 10.28 12.34
N PRO A 193 -37.12 9.01 11.93
CA PRO A 193 -36.72 8.23 10.73
C PRO A 193 -37.94 7.54 10.04
N ASN A 194 -37.73 6.87 8.88
CA ASN A 194 -37.95 5.40 8.71
C ASN A 194 -38.03 4.91 7.24
N SER A 195 -37.50 3.69 7.04
CA SER A 195 -37.75 2.77 5.90
C SER A 195 -38.75 1.67 6.38
N PRO A 196 -39.09 0.57 5.65
CA PRO A 196 -38.74 0.13 4.28
C PRO A 196 -39.95 -0.37 3.43
N GLY A 197 -39.73 -0.87 2.20
CA GLY A 197 -40.80 -1.49 1.38
C GLY A 197 -40.34 -2.21 0.09
N SER A 198 -40.46 -3.54 0.08
CA SER A 198 -40.05 -4.56 -0.90
C SER A 198 -40.60 -4.52 -2.35
N SER A 199 -40.00 -5.37 -3.22
CA SER A 199 -40.58 -6.02 -4.45
C SER A 199 -40.95 -5.15 -5.68
N SER A 200 -41.00 -5.65 -6.93
CA SER A 200 -40.39 -6.85 -7.58
C SER A 200 -40.47 -6.80 -9.12
N SER A 201 -39.40 -7.21 -9.80
CA SER A 201 -39.30 -7.78 -11.17
C SER A 201 -40.40 -7.60 -12.25
N THR A 202 -40.01 -7.09 -13.44
CA THR A 202 -40.40 -7.69 -14.76
C THR A 202 -39.52 -7.19 -15.93
N TYR A 203 -39.44 -7.98 -17.01
CA TYR A 203 -38.95 -7.66 -18.37
C TYR A 203 -40.13 -7.88 -19.36
N PRO A 204 -40.18 -7.29 -20.57
CA PRO A 204 -39.65 -7.99 -21.77
C PRO A 204 -39.17 -7.15 -23.00
N HIS A 205 -38.07 -7.62 -23.59
CA HIS A 205 -37.77 -7.86 -25.03
C HIS A 205 -37.67 -6.78 -26.16
N SER A 206 -36.85 -7.18 -27.16
CA SER A 206 -36.52 -6.59 -28.48
C SER A 206 -37.49 -7.10 -29.59
N PRO A 207 -37.24 -7.08 -30.94
CA PRO A 207 -36.07 -7.56 -31.75
C PRO A 207 -35.56 -6.46 -32.76
N THR A 208 -34.93 -6.61 -33.95
CA THR A 208 -34.68 -7.71 -34.93
C THR A 208 -33.25 -7.78 -35.55
N SER A 209 -33.04 -7.35 -36.80
CA SER A 209 -32.04 -7.91 -37.77
C SER A 209 -31.77 -6.92 -38.96
N SER A 210 -31.01 -7.17 -40.06
CA SER A 210 -30.65 -8.40 -40.81
C SER A 210 -29.34 -8.34 -41.65
N ASP A 211 -28.94 -9.54 -42.10
CA ASP A 211 -28.07 -9.99 -43.22
C ASP A 211 -28.35 -9.41 -44.64
N PRO A 212 -27.63 -9.82 -45.75
CA PRO A 212 -26.37 -10.59 -45.91
C PRO A 212 -25.37 -10.06 -47.00
N GLY A 213 -24.22 -10.73 -47.25
CA GLY A 213 -23.48 -10.59 -48.54
C GLY A 213 -22.05 -11.20 -48.65
N SER A 214 -21.77 -11.90 -49.76
CA SER A 214 -20.46 -12.45 -50.24
C SER A 214 -20.51 -12.54 -51.80
N PRO A 215 -19.50 -12.94 -52.63
CA PRO A 215 -18.15 -13.51 -52.38
C PRO A 215 -17.01 -13.01 -53.35
N PHE A 216 -15.88 -13.75 -53.44
CA PHE A 216 -14.76 -13.67 -54.45
C PHE A 216 -13.79 -12.44 -54.37
N GLN A 217 -12.50 -12.44 -54.80
CA GLN A 217 -11.55 -13.50 -55.25
C GLN A 217 -10.06 -13.07 -55.03
N MET A 218 -9.12 -14.03 -55.10
CA MET A 218 -7.63 -13.88 -55.22
C MET A 218 -7.20 -13.96 -56.72
N PRO A 219 -5.92 -13.82 -57.20
CA PRO A 219 -4.62 -14.13 -56.52
C PRO A 219 -3.33 -13.36 -56.98
N ALA A 220 -2.15 -13.88 -56.56
CA ALA A 220 -0.86 -13.97 -57.29
C ALA A 220 0.07 -12.74 -57.46
N ASP A 221 1.43 -12.84 -57.54
CA ASP A 221 2.41 -13.80 -56.95
C ASP A 221 3.89 -13.37 -57.21
N THR A 222 4.87 -14.18 -56.77
CA THR A 222 6.33 -14.25 -57.14
C THR A 222 7.39 -13.25 -56.55
N PRO A 223 8.68 -13.68 -56.37
CA PRO A 223 9.53 -13.22 -55.25
C PRO A 223 11.02 -12.79 -55.58
N PRO A 224 12.16 -13.34 -55.05
CA PRO A 224 13.35 -12.54 -54.67
C PRO A 224 14.65 -12.86 -55.47
N PRO A 225 15.86 -12.37 -55.07
CA PRO A 225 16.81 -13.26 -54.34
C PRO A 225 17.80 -12.52 -53.37
N ALA A 226 18.79 -13.25 -52.81
CA ALA A 226 19.91 -12.74 -51.98
C ALA A 226 21.16 -13.65 -52.01
N TYR A 227 22.40 -13.13 -51.79
CA TYR A 227 23.57 -13.85 -51.23
C TYR A 227 24.80 -12.95 -50.84
N LEU A 228 25.89 -13.56 -50.34
CA LEU A 228 27.14 -12.98 -49.72
C LEU A 228 28.44 -13.70 -50.25
N PRO A 229 29.67 -13.55 -49.69
CA PRO A 229 30.52 -12.36 -49.45
C PRO A 229 31.75 -12.30 -50.45
N PRO A 230 33.03 -12.77 -50.28
CA PRO A 230 33.96 -13.11 -49.15
C PRO A 230 35.45 -12.56 -49.27
N GLU A 231 36.36 -13.00 -48.36
CA GLU A 231 37.86 -13.16 -48.42
C GLU A 231 38.89 -12.06 -47.97
N ASP A 232 40.05 -12.53 -47.45
CA ASP A 232 41.22 -11.84 -46.82
C ASP A 232 42.56 -12.19 -47.55
N PRO A 233 43.71 -11.48 -47.35
CA PRO A 233 44.80 -12.07 -46.50
C PRO A 233 45.85 -11.12 -45.81
N MET A 234 46.29 -11.54 -44.61
CA MET A 234 47.55 -11.36 -43.83
C MET A 234 48.69 -10.38 -44.25
N THR A 235 49.26 -9.65 -43.26
CA THR A 235 50.73 -9.56 -42.99
C THR A 235 51.07 -9.10 -41.54
N GLN A 236 52.33 -8.78 -41.19
CA GLN A 236 52.99 -9.15 -39.91
C GLN A 236 53.42 -8.00 -38.94
N ASP A 237 53.45 -8.31 -37.63
CA ASP A 237 54.31 -7.79 -36.53
C ASP A 237 54.05 -6.44 -35.82
N GLY A 238 54.52 -6.29 -34.55
CA GLY A 238 55.04 -4.99 -34.07
C GLY A 238 54.49 -4.24 -32.83
N SER A 239 54.44 -4.84 -31.62
CA SER A 239 54.52 -4.12 -30.30
C SER A 239 53.31 -3.29 -29.77
N GLN A 240 53.51 -2.47 -28.72
CA GLN A 240 52.54 -2.08 -27.67
C GLN A 240 51.99 -0.62 -27.73
N PRO A 241 50.87 -0.28 -27.04
CA PRO A 241 50.06 0.91 -27.32
C PRO A 241 50.54 2.22 -26.68
N MET A 242 49.94 3.34 -27.13
CA MET A 242 50.22 4.71 -26.65
C MET A 242 49.00 5.39 -26.02
N ASP A 243 49.25 6.22 -25.01
CA ASP A 243 48.34 7.24 -24.49
C ASP A 243 48.98 8.63 -24.67
N THR A 244 48.40 9.53 -25.47
CA THR A 244 48.70 10.98 -25.41
C THR A 244 47.51 11.84 -25.86
N ASN A 245 46.92 12.49 -24.86
CA ASN A 245 45.99 13.64 -24.87
C ASN A 245 46.30 14.77 -25.88
N MET A 246 45.28 15.50 -26.37
CA MET A 246 45.28 16.99 -26.36
C MET A 246 43.92 17.67 -26.71
N MET A 247 43.53 18.63 -25.86
CA MET A 247 42.66 19.82 -26.04
C MET A 247 41.20 19.74 -26.55
N ALA A 248 40.30 20.22 -25.68
CA ALA A 248 39.09 20.99 -26.03
C ALA A 248 38.95 22.19 -25.03
N PRO A 249 38.17 23.26 -25.32
CA PRO A 249 38.24 24.51 -24.56
C PRO A 249 37.61 24.48 -23.16
N SER A 250 38.13 25.34 -22.26
CA SER A 250 37.68 25.47 -20.88
C SER A 250 36.41 26.33 -20.72
N LEU A 251 35.50 25.86 -19.86
CA LEU A 251 34.38 26.63 -19.32
C LEU A 251 34.83 27.46 -18.10
N PRO A 252 34.07 28.49 -17.67
CA PRO A 252 34.37 29.25 -16.45
C PRO A 252 34.40 28.36 -15.20
N PRO A 253 35.21 28.70 -14.18
CA PRO A 253 35.33 27.89 -12.96
C PRO A 253 33.98 27.82 -12.20
N GLU A 254 33.65 26.63 -11.68
CA GLU A 254 32.43 26.46 -10.89
C GLU A 254 32.44 27.33 -9.64
N ILE A 255 31.30 27.98 -9.37
CA ILE A 255 31.02 28.59 -8.06
C ILE A 255 30.96 27.45 -7.04
N ASN A 256 31.72 27.58 -5.96
CA ASN A 256 31.86 26.62 -4.86
C ASN A 256 30.56 25.83 -4.56
N ARG A 257 30.48 24.60 -5.10
CA ARG A 257 29.56 23.60 -4.59
C ARG A 257 30.11 23.14 -3.25
N GLY A 258 29.53 23.66 -2.17
CA GLY A 258 29.89 23.24 -0.81
C GLY A 258 29.77 21.72 -0.65
N ASP A 259 30.51 21.17 0.30
CA ASP A 259 30.55 19.74 0.59
C ASP A 259 29.18 19.23 1.11
N VAL A 260 28.31 18.78 0.18
CA VAL A 260 27.00 18.19 0.49
C VAL A 260 26.96 16.72 0.08
N GLN A 261 26.57 15.85 1.00
CA GLN A 261 26.48 14.41 0.78
C GLN A 261 25.02 13.97 0.56
N ALA A 262 24.76 13.20 -0.48
CA ALA A 262 23.42 12.73 -0.83
C ALA A 262 23.09 11.39 -0.16
N VAL A 263 21.94 11.33 0.51
CA VAL A 263 21.43 10.15 1.23
C VAL A 263 20.14 9.67 0.57
N ALA A 264 20.23 8.61 -0.24
CA ALA A 264 19.08 8.00 -0.88
C ALA A 264 18.24 7.17 0.11
N TYR A 265 16.94 7.09 -0.16
CA TYR A 265 16.05 6.11 0.47
C TYR A 265 16.31 4.71 -0.11
N GLU A 266 16.27 3.70 0.75
CA GLU A 266 16.30 2.28 0.38
C GLU A 266 15.12 1.59 1.08
N GLU A 267 14.48 0.64 0.40
CA GLU A 267 13.29 -0.03 0.92
C GLU A 267 13.67 -1.31 1.68
N PRO A 268 13.36 -1.44 2.98
CA PRO A 268 13.83 -2.55 3.81
C PRO A 268 13.04 -3.84 3.62
N LYS A 269 13.70 -4.97 3.90
CA LYS A 269 13.13 -6.34 3.87
C LYS A 269 11.88 -6.54 4.73
N HIS A 270 11.73 -5.76 5.79
CA HIS A 270 10.51 -5.64 6.58
C HIS A 270 10.16 -4.16 6.62
N TRP A 271 8.93 -3.78 6.27
CA TRP A 271 8.55 -2.35 6.21
C TRP A 271 8.19 -1.80 7.59
N CYS A 272 7.75 -2.66 8.52
CA CYS A 272 7.59 -2.31 9.92
C CYS A 272 7.80 -3.50 10.88
N SER A 273 7.95 -3.19 12.16
CA SER A 273 7.70 -4.12 13.27
C SER A 273 6.60 -3.61 14.18
N ILE A 274 5.86 -4.54 14.79
CA ILE A 274 4.69 -4.26 15.62
C ILE A 274 4.89 -4.95 16.98
N VAL A 275 4.78 -4.18 18.07
CA VAL A 275 4.93 -4.67 19.44
C VAL A 275 3.60 -4.48 20.17
N TYR A 276 3.11 -5.51 20.85
CA TYR A 276 1.85 -5.48 21.60
C TYR A 276 2.06 -5.23 23.10
N TYR A 277 1.14 -4.48 23.69
CA TYR A 277 1.16 -4.03 25.07
C TYR A 277 -0.20 -4.18 25.77
N GLU A 278 -0.14 -4.52 27.06
CA GLU A 278 -1.27 -4.51 27.98
C GLU A 278 -0.95 -3.59 29.16
N LEU A 279 -1.62 -2.43 29.19
CA LEU A 279 -1.23 -1.27 30.00
C LEU A 279 0.22 -0.84 29.69
N ASN A 280 1.12 -0.85 30.68
CA ASN A 280 2.54 -0.58 30.51
C ASN A 280 3.40 -1.83 30.24
N ASN A 281 2.81 -3.03 30.20
CA ASN A 281 3.56 -4.28 30.03
C ASN A 281 3.63 -4.64 28.54
N ARG A 282 4.84 -4.90 28.01
CA ARG A 282 5.00 -5.56 26.71
C ARG A 282 4.52 -7.01 26.84
N VAL A 283 3.72 -7.47 25.88
CA VAL A 283 3.14 -8.82 25.87
C VAL A 283 3.46 -9.51 24.53
N GLY A 284 4.28 -10.55 24.60
CA GLY A 284 4.72 -11.32 23.42
C GLY A 284 5.91 -10.72 22.66
N GLU A 285 6.30 -11.43 21.60
CA GLU A 285 7.40 -11.04 20.71
C GLU A 285 7.00 -9.88 19.78
N ALA A 286 7.99 -9.29 19.11
CA ALA A 286 7.74 -8.28 18.09
C ALA A 286 7.41 -8.98 16.76
N PHE A 287 6.26 -8.65 16.18
CA PHE A 287 5.89 -9.11 14.84
C PHE A 287 6.63 -8.29 13.78
N HIS A 288 7.10 -8.93 12.70
CA HIS A 288 7.93 -8.28 11.67
C HIS A 288 7.30 -8.42 10.28
N ALA A 289 6.86 -7.31 9.70
CA ALA A 289 6.03 -7.30 8.48
C ALA A 289 6.87 -7.39 7.21
N SER A 290 7.01 -8.60 6.64
CA SER A 290 7.52 -8.79 5.26
C SER A 290 6.44 -8.60 4.18
N SER A 291 5.17 -8.86 4.50
CA SER A 291 4.06 -8.61 3.58
C SER A 291 3.63 -7.15 3.66
N THR A 292 3.31 -6.55 2.51
CA THR A 292 2.74 -5.20 2.39
C THR A 292 1.33 -5.08 3.00
N SER A 293 0.74 -6.17 3.48
CA SER A 293 -0.63 -6.26 3.97
C SER A 293 -0.74 -7.17 5.19
N VAL A 294 -0.82 -6.59 6.38
CA VAL A 294 -0.79 -7.30 7.68
C VAL A 294 -2.11 -7.10 8.45
N LEU A 295 -2.68 -8.20 8.92
CA LEU A 295 -3.83 -8.20 9.81
C LEU A 295 -3.38 -8.35 11.27
N VAL A 296 -3.73 -7.42 12.16
CA VAL A 296 -3.50 -7.54 13.61
C VAL A 296 -4.86 -7.73 14.29
N ASP A 297 -5.12 -8.90 14.86
CA ASP A 297 -6.47 -9.28 15.31
C ASP A 297 -6.51 -9.99 16.68
N GLY A 298 -7.71 -10.14 17.24
CA GLY A 298 -7.95 -10.73 18.56
C GLY A 298 -8.15 -12.26 18.54
N PHE A 299 -7.99 -12.92 17.40
CA PHE A 299 -8.24 -14.35 17.26
C PHE A 299 -6.99 -15.19 17.59
N THR A 300 -7.15 -16.51 17.48
CA THR A 300 -6.19 -17.51 17.97
C THR A 300 -5.72 -18.47 16.88
N ASP A 301 -5.47 -17.99 15.66
CA ASP A 301 -4.90 -18.80 14.58
C ASP A 301 -3.43 -19.11 14.88
N PRO A 302 -3.05 -20.38 15.11
CA PRO A 302 -1.70 -20.77 15.53
C PRO A 302 -0.78 -21.08 14.34
N SER A 303 -1.25 -20.91 13.10
CA SER A 303 -0.38 -21.06 11.94
C SER A 303 0.66 -19.94 11.92
N ASN A 304 1.88 -20.24 11.45
CA ASN A 304 2.96 -19.25 11.32
C ASN A 304 2.73 -18.34 10.09
N ASN A 305 1.60 -17.65 10.10
CA ASN A 305 1.10 -16.80 9.05
C ASN A 305 1.79 -15.44 9.15
N LYS A 306 2.85 -15.25 8.35
CA LYS A 306 3.69 -14.03 8.29
C LYS A 306 2.94 -12.74 7.91
N ASN A 307 1.64 -12.82 7.62
CA ASN A 307 0.77 -11.71 7.27
C ASN A 307 -0.29 -11.45 8.36
N ARG A 308 -0.24 -12.15 9.51
CA ARG A 308 -1.26 -12.09 10.55
C ARG A 308 -0.66 -12.14 11.97
N PHE A 309 -0.93 -11.12 12.77
CA PHE A 309 -0.52 -11.04 14.18
C PHE A 309 -1.72 -11.33 15.10
N CYS A 310 -1.82 -12.57 15.56
CA CYS A 310 -2.90 -13.09 16.39
C CYS A 310 -2.70 -12.74 17.87
N LEU A 311 -3.18 -11.58 18.31
CA LEU A 311 -3.06 -11.12 19.69
C LEU A 311 -3.78 -12.04 20.70
N GLY A 312 -4.78 -12.80 20.25
CA GLY A 312 -5.58 -13.71 21.07
C GLY A 312 -4.79 -14.83 21.74
N LEU A 313 -3.73 -15.35 21.09
CA LEU A 313 -2.86 -16.40 21.65
C LEU A 313 -1.88 -15.90 22.72
N LEU A 314 -1.64 -14.59 22.81
CA LEU A 314 -0.61 -14.04 23.69
C LEU A 314 -1.04 -14.14 25.15
N SER A 315 -0.25 -14.84 25.97
CA SER A 315 -0.43 -14.97 27.41
C SER A 315 0.19 -13.79 28.18
N ASN A 316 -0.46 -13.39 29.28
CA ASN A 316 0.05 -12.41 30.23
C ASN A 316 -0.49 -12.78 31.62
N VAL A 317 0.40 -12.92 32.61
CA VAL A 317 0.02 -13.25 33.99
C VAL A 317 -0.51 -12.04 34.77
N ASN A 318 -0.15 -10.82 34.36
CA ASN A 318 -0.61 -9.56 34.97
C ASN A 318 -1.95 -9.08 34.37
N ARG A 319 -2.66 -9.95 33.65
CA ARG A 319 -3.89 -9.62 32.92
C ARG A 319 -5.08 -9.54 33.87
N ASN A 320 -5.74 -8.38 33.88
CA ASN A 320 -6.97 -8.16 34.63
C ASN A 320 -8.23 -8.25 33.74
N SER A 321 -9.40 -8.33 34.38
CA SER A 321 -10.70 -8.47 33.71
C SER A 321 -11.02 -7.35 32.71
N THR A 322 -10.50 -6.12 32.89
CA THR A 322 -10.69 -5.03 31.91
C THR A 322 -9.88 -5.27 30.64
N ILE A 323 -8.67 -5.84 30.76
CA ILE A 323 -7.86 -6.27 29.62
C ILE A 323 -8.55 -7.45 28.91
N GLU A 324 -9.01 -8.46 29.63
CA GLU A 324 -9.75 -9.59 29.03
C GLU A 324 -11.03 -9.16 28.30
N ASN A 325 -11.80 -8.26 28.91
CA ASN A 325 -12.98 -7.65 28.29
C ASN A 325 -12.60 -6.90 27.01
N THR A 326 -11.47 -6.18 27.00
CA THR A 326 -11.00 -5.43 25.84
C THR A 326 -10.53 -6.38 24.72
N ARG A 327 -9.72 -7.41 25.04
CA ARG A 327 -9.25 -8.43 24.09
C ARG A 327 -10.39 -9.09 23.32
N ARG A 328 -11.47 -9.46 24.01
CA ARG A 328 -12.69 -10.04 23.40
C ARG A 328 -13.36 -9.12 22.35
N HIS A 329 -13.18 -7.81 22.45
CA HIS A 329 -13.73 -6.82 21.51
C HIS A 329 -12.76 -6.39 20.41
N ILE A 330 -11.50 -6.87 20.40
CA ILE A 330 -10.59 -6.65 19.27
C ILE A 330 -11.19 -7.32 18.02
N GLY A 331 -11.66 -8.57 18.12
CA GLY A 331 -12.29 -9.29 17.02
C GLY A 331 -11.37 -9.35 15.79
N LYS A 332 -11.84 -8.83 14.64
CA LYS A 332 -11.05 -8.74 13.40
C LYS A 332 -9.95 -7.67 13.44
N GLY A 333 -9.90 -6.84 14.48
CA GLY A 333 -8.82 -5.88 14.76
C GLY A 333 -8.61 -4.82 13.68
N VAL A 334 -7.36 -4.66 13.25
CA VAL A 334 -6.93 -3.67 12.25
C VAL A 334 -6.19 -4.34 11.10
N HIS A 335 -6.48 -3.90 9.88
CA HIS A 335 -5.67 -4.22 8.70
C HIS A 335 -4.75 -3.04 8.42
N LEU A 336 -3.44 -3.29 8.52
CA LEU A 336 -2.39 -2.36 8.15
C LEU A 336 -1.90 -2.69 6.75
N TYR A 337 -1.83 -1.72 5.85
CA TYR A 337 -1.26 -1.93 4.53
C TYR A 337 -0.33 -0.78 4.11
N TYR A 338 0.77 -1.16 3.48
CA TYR A 338 1.76 -0.27 2.88
C TYR A 338 1.64 -0.36 1.36
N VAL A 339 1.43 0.78 0.70
CA VAL A 339 1.21 0.86 -0.75
C VAL A 339 1.62 2.22 -1.28
N GLY A 340 2.40 2.26 -2.37
CA GLY A 340 2.77 3.51 -3.04
C GLY A 340 3.54 4.50 -2.16
N GLY A 341 4.33 4.03 -1.20
CA GLY A 341 5.00 4.88 -0.21
C GLY A 341 4.10 5.40 0.93
N GLU A 342 2.87 4.90 1.07
CA GLU A 342 1.91 5.31 2.10
C GLU A 342 1.51 4.13 3.00
N VAL A 343 1.28 4.39 4.28
CA VAL A 343 0.75 3.40 5.25
C VAL A 343 -0.67 3.79 5.64
N TYR A 344 -1.57 2.83 5.63
CA TYR A 344 -2.98 2.97 6.01
C TYR A 344 -3.36 2.01 7.14
N ALA A 345 -4.39 2.37 7.91
CA ALA A 345 -5.04 1.52 8.90
C ALA A 345 -6.55 1.45 8.65
N GLU A 346 -7.06 0.26 8.32
CA GLU A 346 -8.49 -0.04 8.17
C GLU A 346 -9.02 -0.77 9.42
N CYS A 347 -10.05 -0.20 10.05
CA CYS A 347 -10.66 -0.75 11.26
C CYS A 347 -11.66 -1.87 10.91
N LEU A 348 -11.20 -3.12 10.88
CA LEU A 348 -12.04 -4.30 10.62
C LEU A 348 -12.81 -4.80 11.85
N SER A 349 -12.37 -4.40 13.04
CA SER A 349 -13.08 -4.61 14.30
C SER A 349 -14.45 -3.93 14.29
N ASP A 350 -15.41 -4.52 15.00
CA ASP A 350 -16.73 -3.95 15.24
C ASP A 350 -16.66 -2.84 16.32
N SER A 351 -15.52 -2.68 17.00
CA SER A 351 -15.18 -1.56 17.90
C SER A 351 -14.15 -0.62 17.27
N SER A 352 -14.21 0.69 17.60
CA SER A 352 -13.22 1.66 17.12
C SER A 352 -11.79 1.37 17.57
N ILE A 353 -10.84 1.75 16.72
CA ILE A 353 -9.41 1.88 17.06
C ILE A 353 -9.04 3.37 17.19
N PHE A 354 -7.96 3.65 17.90
CA PHE A 354 -7.51 5.01 18.22
C PHE A 354 -6.02 5.12 17.90
N VAL A 355 -5.61 6.11 17.10
CA VAL A 355 -4.27 6.19 16.50
C VAL A 355 -3.60 7.51 16.79
N GLN A 356 -2.36 7.48 17.27
CA GLN A 356 -1.48 8.64 17.34
C GLN A 356 -0.33 8.41 16.34
N SER A 357 -0.36 9.15 15.23
CA SER A 357 0.72 9.24 14.24
C SER A 357 1.08 10.70 14.07
N ARG A 358 2.33 11.08 14.38
CA ARG A 358 2.78 12.48 14.23
C ARG A 358 2.74 12.94 12.77
N ASN A 359 3.00 12.04 11.81
CA ASN A 359 2.91 12.36 10.39
C ASN A 359 1.46 12.64 9.96
N CYS A 360 0.52 11.76 10.35
CA CYS A 360 -0.91 11.98 10.08
C CYS A 360 -1.43 13.27 10.74
N ASN A 361 -1.00 13.56 11.97
CA ASN A 361 -1.37 14.80 12.68
C ASN A 361 -0.82 16.04 11.96
N TYR A 362 0.46 16.02 11.56
CA TYR A 362 1.09 17.09 10.78
C TYR A 362 0.34 17.38 9.46
N HIS A 363 0.02 16.33 8.68
CA HIS A 363 -0.69 16.46 7.40
C HIS A 363 -2.03 17.22 7.50
N HIS A 364 -2.73 17.09 8.62
CA HIS A 364 -4.03 17.72 8.86
C HIS A 364 -3.96 18.98 9.74
N GLY A 365 -2.75 19.43 10.12
CA GLY A 365 -2.54 20.58 10.99
C GLY A 365 -2.93 20.35 12.46
N PHE A 366 -3.06 19.09 12.90
CA PHE A 366 -3.36 18.74 14.29
C PHE A 366 -2.08 18.79 15.15
N HIS A 367 -2.25 18.99 16.47
CA HIS A 367 -1.14 18.91 17.42
C HIS A 367 -0.45 17.54 17.33
N PRO A 368 0.90 17.43 17.40
CA PRO A 368 1.61 16.17 17.18
C PRO A 368 1.16 14.98 18.05
N THR A 369 0.58 15.23 19.23
CA THR A 369 0.06 14.21 20.16
C THR A 369 -1.44 13.93 20.05
N THR A 370 -2.20 14.60 19.17
CA THR A 370 -3.63 14.33 18.95
C THR A 370 -3.87 12.84 18.65
N VAL A 371 -4.97 12.29 19.19
CA VAL A 371 -5.37 10.90 18.97
C VAL A 371 -6.56 10.87 18.01
N CYS A 372 -6.39 10.16 16.90
CA CYS A 372 -7.37 10.00 15.84
C CYS A 372 -8.17 8.71 16.04
N LYS A 373 -9.46 8.82 16.36
CA LYS A 373 -10.42 7.72 16.39
C LYS A 373 -10.80 7.31 14.96
N ILE A 374 -10.65 6.02 14.65
CA ILE A 374 -11.12 5.39 13.41
C ILE A 374 -12.32 4.49 13.75
N PRO A 375 -13.54 4.80 13.28
CA PRO A 375 -14.72 3.94 13.45
C PRO A 375 -14.62 2.62 12.67
N SER A 376 -15.48 1.65 13.02
CA SER A 376 -15.57 0.36 12.30
C SER A 376 -15.87 0.57 10.82
N GLY A 377 -15.15 -0.14 9.94
CA GLY A 377 -15.27 -0.03 8.49
C GLY A 377 -14.66 1.22 7.85
N CYS A 378 -14.00 2.08 8.64
CA CYS A 378 -13.25 3.22 8.13
C CYS A 378 -11.76 2.88 7.92
N SER A 379 -11.12 3.54 6.95
CA SER A 379 -9.67 3.49 6.72
C SER A 379 -9.09 4.89 6.71
N LEU A 380 -7.97 5.09 7.40
CA LEU A 380 -7.23 6.35 7.49
C LEU A 380 -5.79 6.14 6.99
N LYS A 381 -5.27 7.10 6.23
CA LYS A 381 -3.84 7.20 5.91
C LYS A 381 -3.09 7.64 7.16
N ILE A 382 -2.24 6.76 7.70
CA ILE A 382 -1.50 7.00 8.94
C ILE A 382 -0.02 7.36 8.72
N PHE A 383 0.53 7.16 7.52
CA PHE A 383 1.85 7.65 7.14
C PHE A 383 1.99 7.93 5.62
N ASN A 384 2.83 8.89 5.22
CA ASN A 384 3.26 9.13 3.85
C ASN A 384 4.78 9.40 3.78
N ASN A 385 5.52 8.62 2.99
CA ASN A 385 6.97 8.70 2.87
C ASN A 385 7.47 9.97 2.15
N GLN A 386 6.67 10.58 1.25
CA GLN A 386 7.05 11.83 0.57
C GLN A 386 7.04 13.02 1.53
N GLU A 387 6.03 13.09 2.40
CA GLU A 387 5.93 14.12 3.43
C GLU A 387 7.03 13.97 4.49
N PHE A 388 7.33 12.73 4.90
CA PHE A 388 8.49 12.45 5.74
C PHE A 388 9.82 12.85 5.06
N ALA A 389 9.98 12.57 3.76
CA ALA A 389 11.17 12.98 2.99
C ALA A 389 11.35 14.51 2.98
N GLN A 390 10.27 15.26 2.77
CA GLN A 390 10.27 16.72 2.78
C GLN A 390 10.65 17.27 4.16
N LEU A 391 10.04 16.73 5.23
CA LEU A 391 10.38 17.10 6.61
C LEU A 391 11.84 16.78 6.95
N LEU A 392 12.34 15.60 6.59
CA LEU A 392 13.73 15.20 6.82
C LEU A 392 14.71 16.13 6.09
N ALA A 393 14.48 16.41 4.80
CA ALA A 393 15.31 17.33 4.01
C ALA A 393 15.29 18.77 4.57
N GLN A 394 14.17 19.23 5.12
CA GLN A 394 14.10 20.52 5.81
C GLN A 394 14.86 20.49 7.14
N SER A 395 14.62 19.48 7.99
CA SER A 395 15.17 19.37 9.34
C SER A 395 16.70 19.29 9.39
N VAL A 396 17.36 18.74 8.36
CA VAL A 396 18.85 18.71 8.28
C VAL A 396 19.47 20.11 8.44
N ASN A 397 18.88 21.13 7.81
CA ASN A 397 19.33 22.52 7.90
C ASN A 397 19.08 23.16 9.28
N HIS A 398 18.40 22.45 10.18
CA HIS A 398 18.03 22.89 11.53
C HIS A 398 18.77 22.11 12.63
N GLY A 399 19.84 21.38 12.26
CA GLY A 399 20.75 20.72 13.18
C GLY A 399 20.28 19.38 13.74
N PHE A 400 21.21 18.68 14.40
CA PHE A 400 21.07 17.29 14.83
C PHE A 400 19.81 17.04 15.68
N GLU A 401 19.53 17.88 16.67
CA GLU A 401 18.39 17.70 17.59
C GLU A 401 17.04 17.71 16.85
N THR A 402 16.88 18.58 15.84
CA THR A 402 15.66 18.66 15.03
C THR A 402 15.46 17.40 14.19
N VAL A 403 16.53 16.83 13.64
CA VAL A 403 16.48 15.55 12.91
C VAL A 403 16.23 14.39 13.87
N TYR A 404 16.87 14.36 15.04
CA TYR A 404 16.69 13.29 16.02
C TYR A 404 15.24 13.20 16.54
N GLU A 405 14.53 14.33 16.71
CA GLU A 405 13.09 14.33 17.04
C GLU A 405 12.21 13.63 15.97
N LEU A 406 12.63 13.59 14.71
CA LEU A 406 11.90 12.87 13.65
C LEU A 406 11.84 11.35 13.89
N THR A 407 12.68 10.79 14.77
CA THR A 407 12.56 9.39 15.22
C THR A 407 11.14 9.10 15.74
N LYS A 408 10.51 10.09 16.39
CA LYS A 408 9.15 10.00 16.93
C LYS A 408 8.05 10.13 15.86
N MET A 409 8.40 10.48 14.62
CA MET A 409 7.49 10.41 13.46
C MET A 409 7.37 8.96 12.96
N CYS A 410 8.46 8.20 13.04
CA CYS A 410 8.55 6.83 12.54
C CYS A 410 7.88 5.79 13.46
N THR A 411 7.44 6.20 14.66
CA THR A 411 6.69 5.37 15.60
C THR A 411 5.23 5.80 15.65
N ILE A 412 4.32 4.87 15.38
CA ILE A 412 2.85 5.08 15.43
C ILE A 412 2.27 4.22 16.55
N ARG A 413 1.39 4.82 17.36
CA ARG A 413 0.73 4.13 18.50
C ARG A 413 -0.74 3.93 18.21
N MET A 414 -1.26 2.74 18.52
CA MET A 414 -2.67 2.42 18.26
C MET A 414 -3.28 1.59 19.39
N SER A 415 -4.40 2.07 19.97
CA SER A 415 -5.18 1.35 20.97
C SER A 415 -6.46 0.76 20.39
N PHE A 416 -6.86 -0.41 20.90
CA PHE A 416 -8.10 -1.09 20.52
C PHE A 416 -9.21 -0.79 21.53
N VAL A 417 -10.42 -0.49 21.04
CA VAL A 417 -11.68 -0.36 21.82
C VAL A 417 -11.73 0.83 22.80
N LYS A 418 -10.59 1.29 23.35
CA LYS A 418 -10.52 2.34 24.38
C LYS A 418 -9.58 3.47 23.95
N GLY A 419 -10.14 4.68 23.79
CA GLY A 419 -9.36 5.88 23.52
C GLY A 419 -8.52 6.35 24.71
N TRP A 420 -7.51 7.15 24.38
CA TRP A 420 -6.73 8.01 25.28
C TRP A 420 -6.56 9.39 24.60
N GLY A 421 -6.17 10.42 25.35
CA GLY A 421 -6.14 11.81 24.86
C GLY A 421 -7.07 12.72 25.67
N ALA A 422 -7.13 14.02 25.37
CA ALA A 422 -7.78 15.02 26.23
C ALA A 422 -9.26 14.72 26.54
N GLU A 423 -10.00 14.17 25.58
CA GLU A 423 -11.44 13.85 25.72
C GLU A 423 -11.72 12.53 26.45
N TYR A 424 -10.68 11.81 26.90
CA TYR A 424 -10.82 10.52 27.56
C TYR A 424 -10.21 10.54 28.97
N HIS A 425 -10.84 9.81 29.89
CA HIS A 425 -10.30 9.59 31.25
C HIS A 425 -8.88 8.98 31.27
N ARG A 426 -8.41 8.42 30.14
CA ARG A 426 -7.02 7.98 29.94
C ARG A 426 -6.26 9.08 29.24
N GLN A 427 -5.29 9.68 29.90
CA GLN A 427 -4.39 10.65 29.27
C GLN A 427 -3.27 9.92 28.51
N ASP A 428 -2.71 8.84 29.08
CA ASP A 428 -1.64 8.06 28.45
C ASP A 428 -2.12 6.78 27.73
N VAL A 429 -1.41 6.40 26.67
CA VAL A 429 -1.63 5.14 25.94
C VAL A 429 -1.40 3.91 26.84
N THR A 430 -0.48 4.01 27.81
CA THR A 430 -0.19 2.99 28.83
C THR A 430 -1.34 2.79 29.83
N SER A 431 -2.33 3.69 29.86
CA SER A 431 -3.58 3.48 30.60
C SER A 431 -4.64 2.73 29.78
N THR A 432 -4.37 2.44 28.50
CA THR A 432 -5.29 1.65 27.65
C THR A 432 -5.04 0.14 27.82
N PRO A 433 -6.10 -0.71 27.82
CA PRO A 433 -5.92 -2.11 28.21
C PRO A 433 -5.20 -2.96 27.16
N CYS A 434 -5.29 -2.59 25.87
CA CYS A 434 -4.72 -3.31 24.74
C CYS A 434 -4.30 -2.31 23.66
N TRP A 435 -3.00 -2.21 23.37
CA TRP A 435 -2.47 -1.34 22.32
C TRP A 435 -1.24 -1.94 21.62
N ILE A 436 -0.89 -1.38 20.47
CA ILE A 436 0.31 -1.71 19.71
C ILE A 436 1.15 -0.47 19.42
N GLU A 437 2.45 -0.68 19.34
CA GLU A 437 3.43 0.29 18.84
C GLU A 437 4.03 -0.23 17.54
N ILE A 438 3.96 0.59 16.48
CA ILE A 438 4.36 0.26 15.11
C ILE A 438 5.59 1.10 14.77
N HIS A 439 6.70 0.46 14.41
CA HIS A 439 7.95 1.12 14.02
C HIS A 439 8.16 0.96 12.52
N LEU A 440 8.21 2.07 11.78
CA LEU A 440 8.37 2.08 10.31
C LEU A 440 9.85 2.05 9.93
N HIS A 441 10.30 0.93 9.36
CA HIS A 441 11.73 0.63 9.20
C HIS A 441 12.39 1.47 8.11
N GLY A 442 11.69 1.79 7.01
CA GLY A 442 12.24 2.62 5.93
C GLY A 442 12.55 4.04 6.40
N PRO A 443 11.57 4.76 6.97
CA PRO A 443 11.78 6.06 7.62
C PRO A 443 12.89 6.04 8.68
N LEU A 444 12.96 5.02 9.54
CA LEU A 444 14.05 4.87 10.52
C LEU A 444 15.42 4.67 9.87
N GLN A 445 15.55 3.79 8.88
CA GLN A 445 16.82 3.51 8.20
C GLN A 445 17.33 4.73 7.41
N TRP A 446 16.42 5.52 6.84
CA TRP A 446 16.80 6.76 6.14
C TRP A 446 17.27 7.83 7.14
N LEU A 447 16.57 7.96 8.26
CA LEU A 447 16.91 8.88 9.34
C LEU A 447 18.28 8.54 9.96
N ASP A 448 18.54 7.27 10.22
CA ASP A 448 19.82 6.75 10.74
C ASP A 448 21.00 7.09 9.82
N LYS A 449 20.85 6.87 8.50
CA LYS A 449 21.85 7.25 7.50
C LYS A 449 22.11 8.76 7.43
N VAL A 450 21.10 9.59 7.66
CA VAL A 450 21.24 11.05 7.73
C VAL A 450 21.94 11.48 9.01
N LEU A 451 21.48 11.01 10.18
CA LEU A 451 22.08 11.32 11.49
C LEU A 451 23.56 10.92 11.55
N THR A 452 23.91 9.74 11.00
CA THR A 452 25.30 9.26 10.90
C THR A 452 26.22 10.23 10.14
N GLN A 453 25.68 11.05 9.24
CA GLN A 453 26.44 12.03 8.46
C GLN A 453 26.44 13.44 9.09
N MET A 454 25.60 13.70 10.10
CA MET A 454 25.52 15.00 10.79
C MET A 454 26.45 15.13 12.00
N GLY A 455 27.17 14.05 12.37
CA GLY A 455 28.07 14.04 13.53
C GLY A 455 27.33 13.93 14.86
N SER A 456 27.88 14.53 15.92
CA SER A 456 27.33 14.46 17.28
C SER A 456 26.56 15.73 17.68
N PRO A 457 25.65 15.66 18.68
CA PRO A 457 25.12 16.84 19.35
C PRO A 457 26.24 17.78 19.82
N HIS A 458 25.98 19.09 19.79
CA HIS A 458 26.93 20.10 20.28
C HIS A 458 27.01 20.15 21.82
N ASN A 459 25.95 19.74 22.52
CA ASN A 459 25.90 19.70 23.97
C ASN A 459 26.49 18.38 24.48
N PRO A 460 27.66 18.38 25.17
CA PRO A 460 28.22 17.17 25.75
C PRO A 460 27.37 16.70 26.94
N ILE A 461 27.01 15.42 26.96
CA ILE A 461 26.28 14.80 28.07
C ILE A 461 27.29 14.42 29.17
N SER A 462 26.97 14.74 30.42
CA SER A 462 27.77 14.34 31.58
C SER A 462 27.64 12.84 31.84
N SER A 463 28.73 12.18 32.19
CA SER A 463 28.76 10.78 32.63
C SER A 463 28.45 10.59 34.13
N VAL A 464 28.08 11.66 34.83
CA VAL A 464 27.95 11.73 36.31
C VAL A 464 26.63 12.36 36.77
N SER A 465 25.80 12.86 35.84
CA SER A 465 24.50 13.54 36.12
C SER A 465 23.32 12.57 36.15
#